data_AF-A0A7V5FGJ3-F1
#
_entry.id   AF-A0A7V5FGJ3-F1
#
_cell.length_a   1.000
_cell.length_b   1.000
_cell.length_c   1.000
_cell.angle_alpha   90.00
_cell.angle_beta   90.00
_cell.angle_gamma   90.00
#
_symmetry.space_group_name_H-M   'P 1'
#
loop_
_entity.id
_entity.type
_entity.pdbx_description
1 polymer ?
#
loop_
_entity_poly.entity_id
_entity_poly.type
_entity_poly.pdbx_seq_one_letter_code
_entity_poly.pdbx_strand_id
1 'polypeptide(L)'
;ATIDESDVAALVPTARSEFEDILHTSTTFQDFKERAERAFIKYQLDLHKWNISRTAEALQIQRSHLYTKMRRYGLVKEDSSRESLDNEE
;
A
#
# COMPACT_ATOMS: atom_id res chain seq x y z
N ALA A 1 34.12 2.66 24.17
CA ALA A 1 33.85 2.80 22.73
C ALA A 1 32.73 3.82 22.60
N THR A 2 32.99 4.93 21.92
CA THR A 2 31.94 5.91 21.61
C THR A 2 31.34 5.48 20.29
N ILE A 3 30.06 5.11 20.31
CA ILE A 3 29.33 4.81 19.08
C ILE A 3 29.02 6.15 18.42
N ASP A 4 29.46 6.33 17.18
CA ASP A 4 29.24 7.54 16.38
C ASP A 4 27.95 7.43 15.55
N GLU A 5 27.42 8.57 15.09
CA GLU A 5 26.25 8.61 14.18
C GLU A 5 26.47 7.77 12.91
N SER A 6 27.73 7.69 12.45
CA SER A 6 28.14 6.86 11.32
C SER A 6 27.98 5.35 11.58
N ASP A 7 28.17 4.91 12.83
CA ASP A 7 28.00 3.51 13.22
C ASP A 7 26.52 3.10 13.23
N VAL A 8 25.63 4.05 13.55
CA VAL A 8 24.18 3.85 13.52
C VAL A 8 23.68 3.80 12.06
N ALA A 9 24.17 4.68 11.19
CA ALA A 9 23.76 4.76 9.79
C ALA A 9 24.07 3.50 8.96
N ALA A 10 25.12 2.75 9.32
CA ALA A 10 25.50 1.52 8.64
C ALA A 10 24.73 0.26 9.13
N LEU A 11 24.26 0.28 10.38
CA LEU A 11 23.52 -0.82 11.01
C LEU A 11 22.01 -0.68 10.86
N VAL A 12 21.51 0.53 10.65
CA VAL A 12 20.19 0.75 10.10
C VAL A 12 20.31 0.37 8.63
N PRO A 13 19.70 -0.73 8.14
CA PRO A 13 19.48 -0.83 6.72
C PRO A 13 18.81 0.50 6.37
N THR A 14 19.41 1.28 5.48
CA THR A 14 18.71 2.38 4.83
C THR A 14 17.61 1.72 4.00
N ALA A 15 16.60 1.16 4.68
CA ALA A 15 15.26 1.07 4.21
C ALA A 15 14.87 2.53 4.10
N ARG A 16 15.34 3.17 3.04
CA ARG A 16 14.73 4.37 2.52
C ARG A 16 13.25 4.04 2.54
N SER A 17 12.53 4.72 3.42
CA SER A 17 11.14 4.38 3.67
C SER A 17 10.44 4.41 2.31
N GLU A 18 9.56 3.47 2.00
CA GLU A 18 8.76 3.50 0.76
C GLU A 18 8.13 4.90 0.58
N PHE A 19 7.87 5.59 1.71
CA PHE A 19 7.49 6.99 1.79
C PHE A 19 8.54 8.00 1.27
N GLU A 20 9.83 7.87 1.63
CA GLU A 20 10.90 8.71 1.08
C GLU A 20 11.06 8.51 -0.43
N ASP A 21 10.96 7.27 -0.90
CA ASP A 21 11.00 7.00 -2.34
C ASP A 21 9.83 7.65 -3.06
N ILE A 22 8.63 7.62 -2.48
CA ILE A 22 7.47 8.34 -3.01
C ILE A 22 7.74 9.85 -3.05
N LEU A 23 8.29 10.44 -1.98
CA LEU A 23 8.63 11.87 -1.94
C LEU A 23 9.66 12.28 -2.99
N HIS A 24 10.71 11.48 -3.19
CA HIS A 24 11.79 11.80 -4.13
C HIS A 24 11.43 11.53 -5.59
N THR A 25 10.54 10.58 -5.86
CA THR A 25 10.12 10.23 -7.23
C THR A 25 8.91 11.03 -7.71
N SER A 26 8.25 11.77 -6.83
CA SER A 26 7.09 12.58 -7.18
C SER A 26 7.46 13.97 -7.67
N THR A 27 6.94 14.30 -8.86
CA THR A 27 7.19 15.59 -9.53
C THR A 27 6.11 16.63 -9.25
N THR A 28 4.91 16.19 -8.84
CA THR A 28 3.77 17.06 -8.53
C THR A 28 3.01 16.55 -7.30
N PHE A 29 2.24 17.42 -6.65
CA PHE A 29 1.39 17.04 -5.52
C PHE A 29 0.37 15.95 -5.89
N GLN A 30 -0.16 16.00 -7.12
CA GLN A 30 -1.10 14.99 -7.60
C GLN A 30 -0.43 13.62 -7.74
N ASP A 31 0.77 13.56 -8.31
CA ASP A 31 1.54 12.32 -8.42
C ASP A 31 1.92 11.76 -7.04
N PHE A 32 2.36 12.62 -6.11
CA PHE A 32 2.61 12.23 -4.71
C PHE A 32 1.37 11.60 -4.07
N LYS A 33 0.22 12.28 -4.17
CA LYS A 33 -1.04 11.80 -3.61
C LYS A 33 -1.43 10.44 -4.20
N GLU A 34 -1.27 10.26 -5.51
CA GLU A 34 -1.60 9.00 -6.18
C GLU A 34 -0.69 7.85 -5.75
N ARG A 35 0.61 8.09 -5.62
CA ARG A 35 1.58 7.09 -5.14
C ARG A 35 1.36 6.73 -3.68
N ALA A 36 1.15 7.72 -2.83
CA ALA A 36 0.83 7.52 -1.41
C ALA A 36 -0.49 6.74 -1.25
N GLU A 37 -1.53 7.10 -2.03
CA GLU A 37 -2.81 6.39 -2.02
C GLU A 37 -2.65 4.94 -2.47
N ARG A 38 -1.87 4.68 -3.53
CA ARG A 38 -1.55 3.32 -3.99
C ARG A 38 -0.86 2.49 -2.90
N ALA A 39 0.19 3.03 -2.29
CA ALA A 39 0.95 2.36 -1.24
C ALA A 39 0.05 2.03 -0.03
N PHE A 40 -0.77 3.00 0.38
CA PHE A 40 -1.71 2.83 1.48
C PHE A 40 -2.75 1.74 1.20
N ILE A 41 -3.37 1.73 0.01
CA ILE A 41 -4.36 0.70 -0.35
C ILE A 41 -3.70 -0.67 -0.41
N LYS A 42 -2.50 -0.78 -0.98
CA LYS A 42 -1.73 -2.03 -1.01
C LYS A 42 -1.47 -2.55 0.41
N TYR A 43 -0.99 -1.69 1.30
CA TYR A 43 -0.74 -2.05 2.69
C TYR A 43 -2.01 -2.57 3.38
N GLN A 44 -3.15 -1.90 3.18
CA GLN A 44 -4.43 -2.33 3.76
C GLN A 44 -4.92 -3.66 3.17
N LEU A 45 -4.73 -3.87 1.86
CA LEU A 45 -5.03 -5.15 1.22
C LEU A 45 -4.17 -6.27 1.80
N ASP A 46 -2.86 -6.08 1.93
CA ASP A 46 -1.95 -7.07 2.50
C ASP A 46 -2.32 -7.38 3.97
N LEU A 47 -2.62 -6.35 4.78
CA LEU A 47 -3.05 -6.48 6.18
C LEU A 47 -4.31 -7.34 6.33
N HIS A 48 -5.27 -7.18 5.41
CA HIS A 48 -6.53 -7.93 5.40
C HIS A 48 -6.47 -9.20 4.55
N LYS A 49 -5.26 -9.69 4.20
CA LYS A 49 -5.04 -10.91 3.39
C LYS A 49 -5.78 -10.86 2.06
N TRP A 50 -5.85 -9.69 1.46
CA TRP A 50 -6.56 -9.38 0.22
C TRP A 50 -8.09 -9.57 0.28
N ASN A 51 -8.69 -9.61 1.46
CA ASN A 51 -10.14 -9.58 1.59
C ASN A 51 -10.67 -8.16 1.25
N ILE A 52 -11.23 -8.02 0.05
CA ILE A 52 -11.65 -6.72 -0.50
C ILE A 52 -12.79 -6.10 0.33
N SER A 53 -13.73 -6.91 0.81
CA SER A 53 -14.87 -6.45 1.61
C SER A 53 -14.40 -5.83 2.93
N ARG A 54 -13.59 -6.56 3.70
CA ARG A 54 -13.03 -6.06 4.96
C ARG A 54 -12.10 -4.86 4.76
N THR A 55 -11.34 -4.86 3.67
CA THR A 55 -10.46 -3.72 3.34
C THR A 55 -11.28 -2.47 3.05
N ALA A 56 -12.38 -2.58 2.30
CA ALA A 56 -13.25 -1.46 1.99
C ALA A 56 -13.92 -0.89 3.25
N GLU A 57 -14.38 -1.77 4.15
CA GLU A 57 -14.93 -1.39 5.46
C GLU A 57 -13.89 -0.66 6.32
N ALA A 58 -12.67 -1.19 6.42
CA ALA A 58 -11.57 -0.59 7.17
C ALA A 58 -11.16 0.78 6.60
N LEU A 59 -11.19 0.92 5.28
CA LEU A 59 -10.96 2.18 4.57
C LEU A 59 -12.15 3.15 4.60
N GLN A 60 -13.30 2.72 5.14
CA GLN A 60 -14.57 3.46 5.14
C GLN A 60 -14.98 3.94 3.72
N ILE A 61 -14.76 3.11 2.71
CA ILE A 61 -15.16 3.36 1.32
C ILE A 61 -16.05 2.23 0.80
N GLN A 62 -16.80 2.50 -0.28
CA GLN A 62 -17.55 1.46 -0.95
C GLN A 62 -16.62 0.47 -1.66
N ARG A 63 -16.99 -0.82 -1.66
CA ARG A 63 -16.27 -1.88 -2.39
C ARG A 63 -16.05 -1.52 -3.87
N SER A 64 -17.06 -0.95 -4.53
CA SER A 64 -17.00 -0.45 -5.92
C SER A 64 -15.91 0.60 -6.13
N HIS A 65 -15.72 1.51 -5.16
CA HIS A 65 -14.67 2.53 -5.20
C HIS A 65 -13.29 1.90 -5.00
N LEU A 66 -13.18 0.92 -4.10
CA LEU A 66 -11.94 0.18 -3.90
C LEU A 66 -11.53 -0.57 -5.18
N TYR A 67 -12.45 -1.28 -5.83
CA TYR A 67 -12.18 -1.93 -7.12
C TYR A 67 -11.70 -0.95 -8.20
N THR A 68 -12.32 0.23 -8.27
CA THR A 68 -11.91 1.27 -9.23
C THR A 68 -10.49 1.76 -8.95
N LYS A 69 -10.15 1.99 -7.68
CA LYS A 69 -8.80 2.39 -7.26
C LYS A 69 -7.78 1.28 -7.52
N MET A 70 -8.10 0.03 -7.19
CA MET A 70 -7.24 -1.11 -7.46
C MET A 70 -6.93 -1.26 -8.96
N ARG A 71 -7.96 -1.15 -9.82
CA ARG A 71 -7.77 -1.18 -11.28
C ARG A 71 -6.90 -0.02 -11.76
N ARG A 72 -7.15 1.20 -11.26
CA ARG A 72 -6.36 2.39 -11.61
C ARG A 72 -4.88 2.24 -11.26
N TYR A 73 -4.58 1.63 -10.11
CA TYR A 73 -3.21 1.47 -9.62
C TYR A 73 -2.55 0.15 -10.02
N GLY A 74 -3.24 -0.71 -10.77
CA GLY A 74 -2.73 -2.04 -11.15
C GLY A 74 -2.53 -2.98 -9.96
N LEU A 75 -3.31 -2.82 -8.90
CA LEU A 75 -3.27 -3.69 -7.73
C LEU A 75 -4.10 -4.94 -8.00
N VAL A 76 -3.44 -6.02 -8.43
CA VAL A 76 -4.07 -7.31 -8.73
C VAL A 76 -3.33 -8.41 -7.96
N LYS A 77 -4.09 -9.29 -7.32
CA LYS A 77 -3.55 -10.51 -6.71
C LYS A 77 -3.34 -11.55 -7.81
N GLU A 78 -2.12 -12.06 -7.94
CA GLU A 78 -1.75 -13.10 -8.93
C GLU A 78 -2.60 -14.39 -8.82
N ASP A 79 -3.28 -14.62 -7.69
CA ASP A 79 -4.04 -15.84 -7.39
C ASP A 79 -5.57 -15.63 -7.36
N SER A 80 -6.14 -14.94 -8.33
CA SER A 80 -7.58 -14.60 -8.36
C SER A 80 -8.49 -15.73 -8.88
N SER A 81 -8.13 -17.00 -8.66
CA SER A 81 -8.95 -18.16 -9.06
C SER A 81 -9.86 -18.74 -7.96
N ARG A 82 -10.00 -18.11 -6.78
CA ARG A 82 -10.77 -18.71 -5.66
C ARG A 82 -11.70 -17.82 -4.83
N GLU A 83 -11.88 -16.54 -5.13
CA GLU A 83 -12.80 -15.67 -4.35
C GLU A 83 -14.19 -15.60 -5.00
N SER A 84 -14.87 -16.74 -5.06
CA SER A 84 -16.29 -16.86 -5.47
C SER A 84 -17.22 -17.24 -4.30
N LEU A 85 -16.75 -17.16 -3.04
CA LEU A 85 -17.49 -17.68 -1.89
C LEU A 85 -17.87 -16.64 -0.81
N ASP A 86 -17.56 -15.36 -1.01
CA ASP A 86 -17.95 -14.29 -0.05
C ASP A 86 -19.10 -13.43 -0.58
N ASN A 87 -20.04 -14.05 -1.31
CA ASN A 87 -21.27 -13.38 -1.76
C ASN A 87 -22.52 -14.07 -1.18
N GLU A 88 -22.57 -14.14 0.15
CA GLU A 88 -23.80 -14.29 0.93
C GLU A 88 -23.71 -13.31 2.11
N GLU A 89 -24.22 -12.09 1.92
CA GLU A 89 -25.31 -11.44 2.69
C GLU A 89 -25.42 -9.95 2.29
#